data_AF-A0A4Q3S4Q8-F1
#
_entry.id   AF-A0A4Q3S4Q8-F1
#
_cell.length_a   1.000
_cell.length_b   1.000
_cell.length_c   1.000
_cell.angle_alpha   90.00
_cell.angle_beta   90.00
_cell.angle_gamma   90.00
#
_symmetry.space_group_name_H-M   'P 1'
#
loop_
_entity.id
_entity.type
_entity.pdbx_description
1 polymer ?
#
loop_
_entity_poly.entity_id
_entity_poly.type
_entity_poly.pdbx_seq_one_letter_code
_entity_poly.pdbx_strand_id
1 'polypeptide(L)'
;MKPNKRIVTTTNYKKILSDVHTPVGIYLRLRDRFRDTILLESTDYHVAENSYSFICINAIAGIEITGQNLVETKFPGQDPFKKKLEKGTTVPTLIWEFMQQFDVALSADKPVRAAQGLFGYTSFDAVRYFDTLEFKNEAGLNTIPLMRYRLYQYVIVINHFKDELYICENTINGIESELKVVESLIRSRDVPVYPFNIKNSETSNLDDEQYREMVRQGIQSCLRGDVFQIVLSRRFQQSFTGDEFNVYRALRNINPSPYLFFFDYGDYK
;
A
#
# COMPACT_ATOMS: atom_id res chain seq x y z
N MET A 1 -14.77 9.45 29.40
CA MET A 1 -13.37 9.21 29.02
C MET A 1 -12.68 10.55 28.85
N LYS A 2 -11.52 10.78 29.46
CA LYS A 2 -10.75 12.03 29.21
C LYS A 2 -10.45 12.10 27.71
N PRO A 3 -10.58 13.27 27.06
CA PRO A 3 -10.14 13.40 25.67
C PRO A 3 -8.65 13.10 25.65
N ASN A 4 -8.29 11.97 25.03
CA ASN A 4 -6.89 11.67 24.75
C ASN A 4 -6.35 12.86 23.96
N LYS A 5 -5.22 13.43 24.40
CA LYS A 5 -4.59 14.56 23.70
C LYS A 5 -4.28 14.09 22.28
N ARG A 6 -4.94 14.68 21.28
CA ARG A 6 -4.74 14.32 19.87
C ARG A 6 -3.28 14.56 19.48
N ILE A 7 -2.80 13.74 18.55
CA ILE A 7 -1.45 13.76 18.01
C ILE A 7 -1.38 14.87 16.98
N VAL A 8 -0.86 16.02 17.40
CA VAL A 8 -0.66 17.18 16.51
C VAL A 8 0.37 16.80 15.45
N THR A 9 -0.04 16.89 14.19
CA THR A 9 0.77 16.54 13.02
C THR A 9 0.81 17.74 12.09
N THR A 10 2.02 18.21 11.78
CA THR A 10 2.24 19.34 10.85
C THR A 10 3.05 18.85 9.65
N THR A 11 2.67 19.24 8.44
CA THR A 11 3.37 18.82 7.22
C THR A 11 4.21 19.97 6.69
N ASN A 12 5.54 19.82 6.77
CA ASN A 12 6.48 20.69 6.10
C ASN A 12 6.77 20.12 4.70
N TYR A 13 7.10 20.95 3.73
CA TYR A 13 7.50 20.45 2.42
C TYR A 13 8.50 21.35 1.71
N LYS A 14 9.25 20.74 0.80
CA LYS A 14 10.11 21.42 -0.16
C LYS A 14 9.69 21.05 -1.56
N LYS A 15 9.55 22.05 -2.43
CA LYS A 15 9.21 21.88 -3.84
C LYS A 15 10.43 22.15 -4.71
N ILE A 16 10.76 21.23 -5.61
CA ILE A 16 11.86 21.33 -6.58
C ILE A 16 11.42 20.83 -7.96
N LEU A 17 12.21 21.09 -9.00
CA LEU A 17 12.00 20.57 -10.34
C LEU A 17 12.27 19.06 -10.38
N SER A 18 11.45 18.28 -11.09
CA SER A 18 11.58 16.83 -11.20
C SER A 18 12.18 16.32 -12.51
N ASP A 19 12.60 17.20 -13.41
CA ASP A 19 13.10 16.90 -14.77
C ASP A 19 14.24 15.85 -14.81
N VAL A 20 15.12 15.83 -13.80
CA VAL A 20 16.22 14.87 -13.68
C VAL A 20 15.93 13.70 -12.73
N HIS A 21 14.69 13.60 -12.23
CA HIS A 21 14.28 12.63 -11.21
C HIS A 21 13.14 11.74 -11.71
N THR A 22 13.34 10.42 -11.67
CA THR A 22 12.27 9.45 -11.95
C THR A 22 11.76 8.83 -10.65
N PRO A 23 10.45 8.47 -10.54
CA PRO A 23 9.92 7.79 -9.36
C PRO A 23 10.69 6.52 -9.03
N VAL A 24 10.97 5.70 -10.04
CA VAL A 24 11.73 4.45 -9.90
C VAL A 24 13.14 4.71 -9.37
N GLY A 25 13.83 5.73 -9.90
CA GLY A 25 15.18 6.09 -9.46
C GLY A 25 15.21 6.60 -8.02
N ILE A 26 14.25 7.44 -7.63
CA ILE A 26 14.11 7.91 -6.25
C ILE A 26 13.82 6.73 -5.32
N TYR A 27 12.87 5.87 -5.69
CA TYR A 27 12.47 4.73 -4.87
C TYR A 27 13.64 3.79 -4.59
N LEU A 28 14.40 3.42 -5.62
CA LEU A 28 15.60 2.58 -5.48
C LEU A 28 16.65 3.19 -4.54
N ARG A 29 16.85 4.52 -4.56
CA ARG A 29 17.79 5.20 -3.67
C ARG A 29 17.34 5.22 -2.20
N LEU A 30 16.05 5.10 -1.94
CA LEU A 30 15.47 5.22 -0.60
C LEU A 30 15.18 3.85 0.04
N ARG A 31 14.71 2.87 -0.74
CA ARG A 31 14.15 1.62 -0.21
C ARG A 31 15.11 0.76 0.61
N ASP A 32 16.42 0.82 0.36
CA ASP A 32 17.38 0.02 1.12
C ASP A 32 17.72 0.68 2.48
N ARG A 33 17.42 1.97 2.65
CA ARG A 33 17.66 2.72 3.89
C ARG A 33 16.47 2.66 4.85
N PHE A 34 15.26 2.54 4.32
CA PHE A 34 14.02 2.58 5.10
C PHE A 34 13.27 1.26 4.98
N ARG A 35 12.51 0.90 6.02
CA ARG A 35 11.56 -0.22 5.96
C ARG A 35 10.16 0.28 5.63
N ASP A 36 9.29 -0.67 5.29
CA ASP A 36 7.87 -0.43 4.96
C ASP A 36 7.71 0.57 3.81
N THR A 37 8.55 0.49 2.79
CA THR A 37 8.53 1.51 1.72
C THR A 37 7.48 1.19 0.69
N ILE A 38 6.85 2.22 0.13
CA ILE A 38 5.86 2.03 -0.92
C ILE A 38 6.13 2.97 -2.09
N LEU A 39 5.79 2.50 -3.29
CA LEU A 39 5.74 3.29 -4.51
C LEU A 39 4.36 3.13 -5.11
N LEU A 40 3.67 4.24 -5.36
CA LEU A 40 2.43 4.29 -6.13
C LEU A 40 2.70 5.16 -7.35
N GLU A 41 2.33 4.71 -8.54
CA GLU A 41 2.44 5.48 -9.78
C GLU A 41 1.11 5.42 -10.54
N SER A 42 0.76 6.54 -11.16
CA SER A 42 -0.25 6.60 -12.19
C SER A 42 0.43 6.99 -13.50
N THR A 43 0.36 6.10 -14.49
CA THR A 43 0.87 6.36 -15.84
C THR A 43 -0.25 6.77 -16.79
N ASP A 44 -1.36 7.29 -16.27
CA ASP A 44 -2.42 7.84 -17.12
C ASP A 44 -1.92 9.15 -17.76
N TYR A 45 -1.50 9.03 -19.02
CA TYR A 45 -1.00 10.13 -19.85
C TYR A 45 -2.12 11.04 -20.36
N HIS A 46 -3.39 10.64 -20.22
CA HIS A 46 -4.52 11.36 -20.80
C HIS A 46 -5.18 12.37 -19.86
N VAL A 47 -4.83 12.36 -18.56
CA VAL A 47 -5.48 13.21 -17.56
C VAL A 47 -4.45 13.91 -16.67
N ALA A 48 -4.24 15.20 -16.93
CA ALA A 48 -3.34 16.07 -16.16
C ALA A 48 -3.62 16.09 -14.64
N GLU A 49 -4.84 15.77 -14.21
CA GLU A 49 -5.21 15.71 -12.79
C GLU A 49 -4.72 14.43 -12.07
N ASN A 50 -4.37 13.36 -12.79
CA ASN A 50 -4.04 12.06 -12.20
C ASN A 50 -2.59 11.62 -12.42
N SER A 51 -1.73 12.43 -13.05
CA SER A 51 -0.34 12.06 -13.35
C SER A 51 0.59 12.26 -12.13
N TYR A 52 0.37 11.47 -11.07
CA TYR A 52 1.17 11.52 -9.85
C TYR A 52 1.89 10.21 -9.54
N SER A 53 3.04 10.33 -8.89
CA SER A 53 3.67 9.23 -8.15
C SER A 53 3.87 9.61 -6.69
N PHE A 54 3.74 8.62 -5.82
CA PHE A 54 3.95 8.74 -4.38
C PHE A 54 4.99 7.72 -3.94
N ILE A 55 6.01 8.18 -3.23
CA ILE A 55 6.97 7.31 -2.56
C ILE A 55 6.86 7.62 -1.08
N CYS A 56 6.49 6.63 -0.28
CA CYS A 56 6.36 6.80 1.16
C CYS A 56 7.40 5.95 1.88
N ILE A 57 8.10 6.58 2.82
CA ILE A 57 9.19 5.95 3.58
C ILE A 57 9.09 6.35 5.05
N ASN A 58 9.62 5.49 5.91
CA ASN A 58 9.59 5.63 7.36
C ASN A 58 8.15 5.70 7.93
N ALA A 59 7.50 4.53 8.03
CA ALA A 59 6.17 4.42 8.64
C ALA A 59 6.23 4.73 10.15
N ILE A 60 5.53 5.79 10.58
CA ILE A 60 5.54 6.26 11.97
C ILE A 60 4.31 5.86 12.76
N ALA A 61 3.20 5.58 12.08
CA ALA A 61 1.98 5.08 12.70
C ALA A 61 1.25 4.14 11.75
N GLY A 62 0.31 3.35 12.28
CA GLY A 62 -0.55 2.54 11.43
C GLY A 62 -1.55 1.69 12.18
N ILE A 63 -2.47 1.15 11.40
CA ILE A 63 -3.46 0.17 11.83
C ILE A 63 -3.43 -1.01 10.86
N GLU A 64 -3.45 -2.21 11.42
CA GLU A 64 -3.37 -3.47 10.69
C GLU A 64 -4.37 -4.47 11.26
N ILE A 65 -5.03 -5.23 10.39
CA ILE A 65 -5.97 -6.29 10.75
C ILE A 65 -5.48 -7.58 10.12
N THR A 66 -5.29 -8.61 10.94
CA THR A 66 -4.85 -9.93 10.48
C THR A 66 -6.02 -10.92 10.48
N GLY A 67 -5.86 -12.05 9.79
CA GLY A 67 -6.91 -13.09 9.65
C GLY A 67 -7.41 -13.70 10.97
N GLN A 68 -6.73 -13.46 12.10
CA GLN A 68 -7.12 -13.95 13.43
C GLN A 68 -8.03 -12.99 14.19
N ASN A 69 -8.69 -12.06 13.50
CA ASN A 69 -9.48 -10.98 14.11
C ASN A 69 -8.66 -10.14 15.12
N LEU A 70 -7.36 -9.99 14.83
CA LEU A 70 -6.43 -9.24 15.65
C LEU A 70 -6.10 -7.93 14.96
N VAL A 71 -6.35 -6.83 15.68
CA VAL A 71 -6.01 -5.48 15.27
C VAL A 71 -4.71 -5.10 15.95
N GLU A 72 -3.70 -4.75 15.16
CA GLU A 72 -2.49 -4.09 15.65
C GLU A 72 -2.60 -2.59 15.37
N THR A 73 -2.26 -1.77 16.35
CA THR A 73 -2.21 -0.31 16.20
C THR A 73 -0.88 0.20 16.72
N LYS A 74 -0.26 1.09 15.95
CA LYS A 74 0.98 1.78 16.31
C LYS A 74 0.75 3.28 16.23
N PHE A 75 1.09 3.99 17.30
CA PHE A 75 1.19 5.45 17.31
C PHE A 75 2.66 5.90 17.21
N PRO A 76 2.92 7.13 16.74
CA PRO A 76 4.26 7.68 16.65
C PRO A 76 4.98 7.62 18.00
N GLY A 77 6.21 7.10 17.98
CA GLY A 77 7.10 7.03 19.16
C GLY A 77 6.66 6.02 20.21
N GLN A 78 5.69 5.15 19.90
CA GLN A 78 5.18 4.11 20.79
C GLN A 78 5.34 2.73 20.16
N ASP A 79 5.47 1.73 21.02
CA ASP A 79 5.42 0.33 20.60
C ASP A 79 4.02 -0.04 20.09
N PRO A 80 3.92 -0.91 19.09
CA PRO A 80 2.63 -1.41 18.62
C PRO A 80 1.90 -2.19 19.73
N PHE A 81 0.58 -2.06 19.80
CA PHE A 81 -0.25 -2.87 20.68
C PHE A 81 -1.31 -3.61 19.90
N LYS A 82 -1.71 -4.77 20.42
CA LYS A 82 -2.65 -5.70 19.77
C LYS A 82 -3.92 -5.84 20.59
N LYS A 83 -5.07 -5.84 19.91
CA LYS A 83 -6.39 -6.09 20.50
C LYS A 83 -7.19 -7.03 19.60
N LYS A 84 -7.98 -7.91 20.21
CA LYS A 84 -8.95 -8.70 19.45
C LYS A 84 -10.12 -7.80 19.04
N LEU A 85 -10.66 -8.03 17.85
CA LEU A 85 -11.92 -7.41 17.43
C LEU A 85 -13.03 -7.87 18.39
N GLU A 86 -13.70 -6.89 19.01
CA GLU A 86 -14.85 -7.15 19.85
C GLU A 86 -16.09 -7.40 19.00
N LYS A 87 -17.02 -8.19 19.54
CA LYS A 87 -18.27 -8.52 18.85
C LYS A 87 -19.12 -7.25 18.70
N GLY A 88 -19.43 -6.87 17.45
CA GLY A 88 -20.21 -5.66 17.14
C GLY A 88 -19.36 -4.43 16.78
N THR A 89 -18.04 -4.48 16.94
CA THR A 89 -17.14 -3.44 16.40
C THR A 89 -17.00 -3.61 14.90
N THR A 90 -17.26 -2.54 14.15
CA THR A 90 -17.04 -2.54 12.69
C THR A 90 -15.63 -2.03 12.36
N VAL A 91 -15.02 -2.64 11.35
CA VAL A 91 -13.70 -2.22 10.86
C VAL A 91 -13.65 -0.77 10.35
N PRO A 92 -14.67 -0.26 9.63
CA PRO A 92 -14.75 1.17 9.30
C PRO A 92 -14.65 2.08 10.53
N THR A 93 -15.35 1.74 11.62
CA THR A 93 -15.31 2.51 12.87
C THR A 93 -13.90 2.54 13.45
N LEU A 94 -13.19 1.42 13.45
CA LEU A 94 -11.82 1.35 13.98
C LEU A 94 -10.82 2.20 13.21
N ILE A 95 -10.89 2.15 11.88
CA ILE A 95 -10.04 2.98 11.02
C ILE A 95 -10.36 4.46 11.24
N TRP A 96 -11.65 4.80 11.33
CA TRP A 96 -12.09 6.17 11.63
C TRP A 96 -11.58 6.65 13.00
N GLU A 97 -11.74 5.84 14.05
CA GLU A 97 -11.27 6.16 15.40
C GLU A 97 -9.76 6.32 15.47
N PHE A 98 -9.01 5.51 14.71
CA PHE A 98 -7.56 5.67 14.54
C PHE A 98 -7.22 7.00 13.88
N MET A 99 -7.90 7.35 12.77
CA MET A 99 -7.71 8.64 12.11
C MET A 99 -8.03 9.83 13.03
N GLN A 100 -9.06 9.72 13.88
CA GLN A 100 -9.45 10.77 14.84
C GLN A 100 -8.44 10.98 15.98
N GLN A 101 -7.42 10.13 16.12
CA GLN A 101 -6.32 10.37 17.06
C GLN A 101 -5.35 11.45 16.56
N PHE A 102 -5.36 11.79 15.28
CA PHE A 102 -4.47 12.78 14.68
C PHE A 102 -5.18 14.13 14.52
N ASP A 103 -4.48 15.20 14.87
CA ASP A 103 -4.91 16.57 14.60
C ASP A 103 -4.03 17.15 13.49
N VAL A 104 -4.60 17.23 12.29
CA VAL A 104 -3.89 17.58 11.04
C VAL A 104 -4.53 18.83 10.45
N ALA A 105 -3.74 19.90 10.28
CA ALA A 105 -4.15 21.05 9.49
C ALA A 105 -3.99 20.70 7.99
N LEU A 106 -5.12 20.48 7.30
CA LEU A 106 -5.10 20.07 5.89
C LEU A 106 -4.52 21.19 5.00
N SER A 107 -3.49 20.86 4.23
CA SER A 107 -2.87 21.81 3.30
C SER A 107 -3.80 22.18 2.15
N ALA A 108 -3.82 23.45 1.72
CA ALA A 108 -4.51 23.86 0.50
C ALA A 108 -3.86 23.31 -0.77
N ASP A 109 -2.56 22.98 -0.72
CA ASP A 109 -1.83 22.40 -1.85
C ASP A 109 -2.11 20.89 -1.97
N LYS A 110 -2.68 20.45 -3.10
CA LYS A 110 -3.16 19.08 -3.31
C LYS A 110 -2.07 18.01 -3.07
N PRO A 111 -0.83 18.13 -3.60
CA PRO A 111 0.24 17.14 -3.38
C PRO A 111 0.61 17.04 -1.90
N VAL A 112 0.69 18.17 -1.20
CA VAL A 112 1.01 18.22 0.23
C VAL A 112 -0.12 17.62 1.07
N ARG A 113 -1.38 17.86 0.67
CA ARG A 113 -2.55 17.24 1.31
C ARG A 113 -2.54 15.71 1.15
N ALA A 114 -2.17 15.20 -0.02
CA ALA A 114 -2.07 13.76 -0.23
C ALA A 114 -1.02 13.12 0.69
N ALA A 115 0.09 13.81 0.97
CA ALA A 115 1.11 13.37 1.92
C ALA A 115 0.61 13.24 3.38
N GLN A 116 -0.52 13.85 3.72
CA GLN A 116 -1.13 13.81 5.05
C GLN A 116 -2.02 12.57 5.29
N GLY A 117 -2.16 11.71 4.28
CA GLY A 117 -3.04 10.55 4.30
C GLY A 117 -2.43 9.29 4.88
N LEU A 118 -3.29 8.27 5.05
CA LEU A 118 -2.87 6.90 5.28
C LEU A 118 -2.71 6.18 3.94
N PHE A 119 -1.66 5.40 3.82
CA PHE A 119 -1.37 4.62 2.63
C PHE A 119 -1.34 3.13 2.99
N GLY A 120 -1.91 2.30 2.13
CA GLY A 120 -2.16 0.92 2.50
C GLY A 120 -3.01 0.16 1.51
N TYR A 121 -3.50 -0.99 1.95
CA TYR A 121 -4.37 -1.85 1.16
C TYR A 121 -5.44 -2.53 2.03
N THR A 122 -6.48 -2.98 1.36
CA THR A 122 -7.51 -3.87 1.87
C THR A 122 -7.59 -5.07 0.93
N SER A 123 -7.36 -6.28 1.47
CA SER A 123 -7.47 -7.53 0.72
C SER A 123 -8.94 -7.93 0.52
N PHE A 124 -9.19 -8.83 -0.44
CA PHE A 124 -10.54 -9.34 -0.70
C PHE A 124 -11.16 -9.99 0.55
N ASP A 125 -10.38 -10.79 1.29
CA ASP A 125 -10.88 -11.55 2.45
C ASP A 125 -11.36 -10.65 3.61
N ALA A 126 -10.98 -9.36 3.60
CA ALA A 126 -11.50 -8.37 4.54
C ALA A 126 -13.01 -8.10 4.34
N VAL A 127 -13.63 -8.52 3.22
CA VAL A 127 -15.06 -8.38 2.96
C VAL A 127 -15.95 -8.94 4.08
N ARG A 128 -15.47 -9.95 4.83
CA ARG A 128 -16.14 -10.50 6.02
C ARG A 128 -16.41 -9.47 7.13
N TYR A 129 -15.73 -8.32 7.10
CA TYR A 129 -15.94 -7.23 8.05
C TYR A 129 -16.94 -6.18 7.57
N PHE A 130 -17.40 -6.29 6.32
CA PHE A 130 -18.33 -5.37 5.67
C PHE A 130 -19.63 -6.07 5.25
N ASP A 131 -19.65 -7.41 5.27
CA ASP A 131 -20.79 -8.24 4.88
C ASP A 131 -20.89 -9.50 5.76
N THR A 132 -21.97 -10.25 5.61
CA THR A 132 -22.35 -11.45 6.37
C THR A 132 -21.67 -12.74 5.91
N LEU A 133 -20.57 -12.62 5.16
CA LEU A 133 -19.88 -13.76 4.53
C LEU A 133 -19.02 -14.54 5.54
N GLU A 134 -19.17 -15.86 5.53
CA GLU A 134 -18.32 -16.80 6.28
C GLU A 134 -17.47 -17.64 5.32
N PHE A 135 -16.15 -17.63 5.53
CA PHE A 135 -15.22 -18.40 4.69
C PHE A 135 -14.96 -19.78 5.29
N LYS A 136 -15.17 -20.84 4.50
CA LYS A 136 -15.03 -22.24 4.94
C LYS A 136 -13.58 -22.71 5.12
N ASN A 137 -12.60 -22.01 4.53
CA ASN A 137 -11.18 -22.37 4.57
C ASN A 137 -10.34 -21.21 5.10
N GLU A 138 -9.91 -21.30 6.36
CA GLU A 138 -8.95 -20.35 6.97
C GLU A 138 -7.51 -20.90 6.99
N ALA A 139 -7.31 -22.13 6.55
CA ALA A 139 -6.03 -22.82 6.62
C ALA A 139 -5.21 -22.58 5.35
N GLY A 140 -4.16 -21.73 5.46
CA GLY A 140 -3.01 -21.81 4.55
C GLY A 140 -2.45 -20.50 3.98
N LEU A 141 -3.02 -19.33 4.26
CA LEU A 141 -2.57 -18.05 3.67
C LEU A 141 -2.38 -16.91 4.69
N ASN A 142 -2.31 -17.25 5.98
CA ASN A 142 -2.29 -16.33 7.13
C ASN A 142 -1.03 -15.47 7.30
N THR A 143 -0.20 -15.30 6.26
CA THR A 143 0.99 -14.44 6.33
C THR A 143 0.70 -13.00 5.93
N ILE A 144 -0.29 -12.75 5.07
CA ILE A 144 -0.62 -11.40 4.61
C ILE A 144 -1.75 -10.82 5.47
N PRO A 145 -1.57 -9.65 6.08
CA PRO A 145 -2.66 -8.97 6.80
C PRO A 145 -3.83 -8.69 5.87
N LEU A 146 -5.05 -8.79 6.41
CA LEU A 146 -6.28 -8.52 5.68
C LEU A 146 -6.39 -7.04 5.28
N MET A 147 -5.95 -6.15 6.16
CA MET A 147 -5.89 -4.71 5.93
C MET A 147 -4.64 -4.15 6.60
N ARG A 148 -3.97 -3.21 5.94
CA ARG A 148 -2.78 -2.54 6.50
C ARG A 148 -2.73 -1.12 5.97
N TYR A 149 -2.77 -0.14 6.88
CA TYR A 149 -2.70 1.30 6.57
C TYR A 149 -1.65 1.96 7.47
N ARG A 150 -0.77 2.75 6.86
CA ARG A 150 0.36 3.42 7.52
C ARG A 150 0.33 4.92 7.28
N LEU A 151 0.70 5.69 8.30
CA LEU A 151 1.10 7.09 8.18
C LEU A 151 2.63 7.13 8.04
N TYR A 152 3.11 7.82 7.02
CA TYR A 152 4.53 7.94 6.74
C TYR A 152 5.08 9.29 7.18
N GLN A 153 6.31 9.30 7.72
CA GLN A 153 6.97 10.55 8.03
C GLN A 153 7.34 11.30 6.75
N TYR A 154 7.85 10.60 5.74
CA TYR A 154 8.23 11.22 4.47
C TYR A 154 7.36 10.70 3.35
N VAL A 155 6.78 11.63 2.59
CA VAL A 155 6.07 11.32 1.36
C VAL A 155 6.64 12.19 0.25
N ILE A 156 7.24 11.54 -0.74
CA ILE A 156 7.76 12.19 -1.93
C ILE A 156 6.67 12.12 -2.98
N VAL A 157 6.17 13.28 -3.41
CA VAL A 157 5.11 13.38 -4.42
C VAL A 157 5.70 13.96 -5.70
N ILE A 158 5.54 13.25 -6.81
CA ILE A 158 5.98 13.68 -8.13
C ILE A 158 4.75 13.99 -8.95
N ASN A 159 4.65 15.22 -9.44
CA ASN A 159 3.66 15.64 -10.41
C ASN A 159 4.30 15.63 -11.81
N HIS A 160 4.00 14.60 -12.59
CA HIS A 160 4.57 14.41 -13.93
C HIS A 160 4.08 15.43 -14.94
N PHE A 161 2.93 16.05 -14.70
CA PHE A 161 2.37 17.04 -15.63
C PHE A 161 3.05 18.41 -15.50
N LYS A 162 3.50 18.75 -14.28
CA LYS A 162 4.13 20.05 -13.98
C LYS A 162 5.65 19.97 -13.81
N ASP A 163 6.23 18.78 -13.90
CA ASP A 163 7.62 18.51 -13.54
C ASP A 163 7.97 18.96 -12.12
N GLU A 164 7.07 18.72 -11.16
CA GLU A 164 7.23 19.15 -9.77
C GLU A 164 7.47 17.96 -8.84
N LEU A 165 8.52 18.06 -8.03
CA LEU A 165 8.85 17.12 -6.97
C LEU A 165 8.65 17.80 -5.62
N TYR A 166 7.76 17.22 -4.82
CA TYR A 166 7.48 17.63 -3.45
C TYR A 166 8.11 16.62 -2.49
N ILE A 167 8.94 17.09 -1.58
CA ILE A 167 9.48 16.29 -0.47
C ILE A 167 8.73 16.74 0.77
N CYS A 168 7.71 15.98 1.17
CA CYS A 168 6.87 16.28 2.32
C CYS A 168 7.35 15.53 3.56
N GLU A 169 7.33 16.20 4.71
CA GLU A 169 7.62 15.64 6.03
C GLU A 169 6.44 15.90 6.99
N ASN A 170 5.79 14.83 7.43
CA ASN A 170 4.83 14.84 8.53
C ASN A 170 5.60 14.87 9.87
N THR A 171 5.68 16.06 10.46
CA THR A 171 6.35 16.31 11.74
C THR A 171 5.39 16.06 12.89
N ILE A 172 5.82 15.22 13.84
CA ILE A 172 5.10 14.88 15.08
C ILE A 172 6.07 15.03 16.25
N ASN A 173 5.59 15.57 17.38
CA ASN A 173 6.43 15.75 18.56
C ASN A 173 7.04 14.41 19.03
N GLY A 174 8.35 14.40 19.28
CA GLY A 174 9.09 13.20 19.69
C GLY A 174 9.59 12.31 18.56
N ILE A 175 9.31 12.65 17.29
CA ILE A 175 9.88 11.97 16.13
C ILE A 175 10.99 12.84 15.54
N GLU A 176 12.19 12.29 15.44
CA GLU A 176 13.34 13.01 14.88
C GLU A 176 13.24 13.14 13.35
N SER A 177 13.73 14.27 12.83
CA SER A 177 13.78 14.53 11.39
C SER A 177 15.11 14.09 10.79
N GLU A 178 15.04 13.21 9.79
CA GLU A 178 16.11 12.85 8.88
C GLU A 178 15.95 13.49 7.49
N LEU A 179 15.18 14.60 7.36
CA LEU A 179 14.85 15.20 6.06
C LEU A 179 16.10 15.50 5.19
N LYS A 180 17.19 15.97 5.81
CA LYS A 180 18.45 16.23 5.10
C LYS A 180 19.06 14.96 4.50
N VAL A 181 18.93 13.82 5.18
CA VAL A 181 19.39 12.51 4.68
C VAL A 181 18.53 12.09 3.49
N VAL A 182 17.20 12.21 3.60
CA VAL A 182 16.27 11.92 2.52
C VAL A 182 16.57 12.77 1.28
N GLU A 183 16.76 14.08 1.44
CA GLU A 183 17.15 14.98 0.35
C GLU A 183 18.48 14.57 -0.30
N SER A 184 19.46 14.18 0.52
CA SER A 184 20.76 13.75 0.02
C SER A 184 20.66 12.44 -0.77
N LEU A 185 19.86 11.49 -0.31
CA LEU A 185 19.63 10.21 -1.00
C LEU A 185 18.94 10.43 -2.35
N ILE A 186 17.91 11.29 -2.41
CA ILE A 186 17.20 11.63 -3.65
C ILE A 186 18.17 12.18 -4.71
N ARG A 187 19.15 12.98 -4.29
CA ARG A 187 20.17 13.62 -5.14
C ARG A 187 21.38 12.74 -5.45
N SER A 188 21.48 11.55 -4.84
CA SER A 188 22.56 10.62 -5.12
C SER A 188 22.60 10.27 -6.61
N ARG A 189 23.80 10.08 -7.15
CA ARG A 189 23.97 9.66 -8.55
C ARG A 189 23.72 8.15 -8.71
N ASP A 190 24.08 7.39 -7.68
CA ASP A 190 23.97 5.94 -7.70
C ASP A 190 22.51 5.51 -7.59
N VAL A 191 22.16 4.46 -8.31
CA VAL A 191 20.85 3.82 -8.25
C VAL A 191 21.11 2.33 -8.04
N PRO A 192 20.86 1.77 -6.84
CA PRO A 192 21.10 0.35 -6.60
C PRO A 192 20.14 -0.47 -7.45
N VAL A 193 20.67 -1.47 -8.14
CA VAL A 193 19.88 -2.43 -8.92
C VAL A 193 20.42 -3.82 -8.65
N TYR A 194 19.52 -4.73 -8.34
CA TYR A 194 19.84 -6.13 -8.07
C TYR A 194 19.20 -7.02 -9.14
N PRO A 195 19.79 -8.19 -9.46
CA PRO A 195 19.24 -9.08 -10.46
C PRO A 195 17.94 -9.74 -9.98
N PHE A 196 17.13 -10.21 -10.92
CA PHE A 196 15.96 -11.05 -10.69
C PHE A 196 16.03 -12.27 -11.60
N ASN A 197 15.78 -13.45 -11.05
CA ASN A 197 15.79 -14.70 -11.78
C ASN A 197 14.60 -15.57 -11.39
N ILE A 198 13.86 -16.01 -12.40
CA ILE A 198 12.75 -16.95 -12.25
C ILE A 198 13.30 -18.35 -11.92
N LYS A 199 12.58 -19.10 -11.09
CA LYS A 199 12.88 -20.48 -10.70
C LYS A 199 11.66 -21.36 -10.92
N ASN A 200 11.91 -22.59 -11.37
CA ASN A 200 10.88 -23.59 -11.67
C ASN A 200 9.89 -23.11 -12.74
N SER A 201 8.98 -23.99 -13.15
CA SER A 201 7.86 -23.61 -14.01
C SER A 201 6.73 -22.98 -13.19
N GLU A 202 5.91 -22.18 -13.85
CA GLU A 202 4.63 -21.73 -13.30
C GLU A 202 3.75 -22.94 -12.95
N THR A 203 3.00 -22.82 -11.86
CA THR A 203 1.98 -23.78 -11.42
C THR A 203 0.69 -23.06 -11.09
N SER A 204 -0.45 -23.75 -11.17
CA SER A 204 -1.75 -23.22 -10.76
C SER A 204 -2.37 -24.08 -9.65
N ASN A 205 -3.23 -23.47 -8.83
CA ASN A 205 -4.01 -24.19 -7.83
C ASN A 205 -5.16 -25.01 -8.43
N LEU A 206 -5.48 -24.80 -9.71
CA LEU A 206 -6.53 -25.51 -10.45
C LEU A 206 -6.04 -25.87 -11.84
N ASP A 207 -6.35 -27.09 -12.27
CA ASP A 207 -6.20 -27.44 -13.68
C ASP A 207 -7.33 -26.83 -14.54
N ASP A 208 -7.17 -26.96 -15.86
CA ASP A 208 -8.09 -26.37 -16.82
C ASP A 208 -9.49 -26.99 -16.80
N GLU A 209 -9.63 -28.29 -16.52
CA GLU A 209 -10.95 -28.94 -16.42
C GLU A 209 -11.67 -28.56 -15.13
N GLN A 210 -10.95 -28.49 -14.02
CA GLN A 210 -11.47 -27.99 -12.74
C GLN A 210 -11.98 -26.55 -12.90
N TYR A 211 -11.23 -25.69 -13.56
CA TYR A 211 -11.67 -24.32 -13.81
C TYR A 211 -12.89 -24.26 -14.75
N ARG A 212 -12.91 -25.06 -15.84
CA ARG A 212 -14.07 -25.17 -16.71
C ARG A 212 -15.32 -25.63 -15.96
N GLU A 213 -15.16 -26.57 -15.02
CA GLU A 213 -16.27 -27.04 -14.21
C GLU A 213 -16.82 -25.95 -13.29
N MET A 214 -15.95 -25.16 -12.66
CA MET A 214 -16.39 -23.97 -11.90
C MET A 214 -17.19 -22.99 -12.78
N VAL A 215 -16.76 -22.77 -14.03
CA VAL A 215 -17.47 -21.92 -14.99
C VAL A 215 -18.85 -22.51 -15.33
N ARG A 216 -18.95 -23.82 -15.58
CA ARG A 216 -20.25 -24.49 -15.84
C ARG A 216 -21.21 -24.32 -14.65
N GLN A 217 -20.72 -24.45 -13.42
CA GLN A 217 -21.51 -24.22 -12.22
C GLN A 217 -21.96 -22.76 -12.08
N GLY A 218 -21.07 -21.80 -12.38
CA GLY A 218 -21.41 -20.38 -12.41
C GLY A 218 -22.54 -20.07 -13.39
N ILE A 219 -22.47 -20.63 -14.61
CA ILE A 219 -23.53 -20.49 -15.63
C ILE A 219 -24.86 -21.08 -15.12
N GLN A 220 -24.84 -22.26 -14.49
CA GLN A 220 -26.05 -22.86 -13.93
C GLN A 220 -26.68 -21.98 -12.86
N SER A 221 -25.88 -21.36 -11.99
CA SER A 221 -26.37 -20.40 -10.98
C SER A 221 -27.00 -19.18 -11.63
N CYS A 222 -26.43 -18.67 -12.73
CA CYS A 222 -27.06 -17.59 -13.51
C CYS A 222 -28.40 -18.00 -14.11
N LEU A 223 -28.50 -19.20 -14.69
CA LEU A 223 -29.74 -19.71 -15.29
C LEU A 223 -30.85 -19.94 -14.27
N ARG A 224 -30.51 -20.32 -13.02
CA ARG A 224 -31.48 -20.44 -11.93
C ARG A 224 -31.94 -19.09 -11.37
N GLY A 225 -31.24 -18.01 -11.69
CA GLY A 225 -31.50 -16.67 -11.16
C GLY A 225 -30.85 -16.39 -9.80
N ASP A 226 -29.85 -17.17 -9.39
CA ASP A 226 -29.13 -16.94 -8.12
C ASP A 226 -28.28 -15.66 -8.18
N VAL A 227 -27.62 -15.41 -9.33
CA VAL A 227 -26.79 -14.22 -9.60
C VAL A 227 -26.86 -13.86 -11.09
N PHE A 228 -26.73 -12.58 -11.44
CA PHE A 228 -26.66 -12.17 -12.85
C PHE A 228 -25.30 -12.47 -13.49
N GLN A 229 -24.24 -12.38 -12.69
CA GLN A 229 -22.87 -12.62 -13.12
C GLN A 229 -22.05 -13.10 -11.92
N ILE A 230 -21.09 -13.99 -12.17
CA ILE A 230 -20.07 -14.40 -11.19
C ILE A 230 -18.68 -14.29 -11.81
N VAL A 231 -17.73 -13.75 -11.06
CA VAL A 231 -16.32 -13.63 -11.48
C VAL A 231 -15.50 -14.68 -10.75
N LEU A 232 -15.12 -15.72 -11.48
CA LEU A 232 -14.30 -16.81 -10.97
C LEU A 232 -12.82 -16.50 -11.19
N SER A 233 -11.96 -17.02 -10.32
CA SER A 233 -10.51 -16.84 -10.44
C SER A 233 -9.76 -18.12 -10.09
N ARG A 234 -8.53 -18.21 -10.60
CA ARG A 234 -7.52 -19.20 -10.19
C ARG A 234 -6.19 -18.48 -9.97
N ARG A 235 -5.35 -19.06 -9.12
CA ARG A 235 -4.04 -18.51 -8.79
C ARG A 235 -2.96 -19.21 -9.61
N PHE A 236 -2.02 -18.42 -10.12
CA PHE A 236 -0.76 -18.90 -10.66
C PHE A 236 0.36 -18.53 -9.69
N GLN A 237 1.38 -19.36 -9.61
CA GLN A 237 2.54 -19.14 -8.76
C GLN A 237 3.80 -19.67 -9.42
N GLN A 238 4.90 -18.95 -9.23
CA GLN A 238 6.22 -19.34 -9.70
C GLN A 238 7.28 -18.83 -8.73
N SER A 239 8.28 -19.64 -8.44
CA SER A 239 9.35 -19.26 -7.53
C SER A 239 10.31 -18.29 -8.22
N PHE A 240 11.02 -17.47 -7.44
CA PHE A 240 12.06 -16.58 -7.96
C PHE A 240 13.19 -16.39 -6.94
N THR A 241 14.27 -15.76 -7.40
CA THR A 241 15.41 -15.31 -6.58
C THR A 241 15.82 -13.91 -7.02
N GLY A 242 16.35 -13.12 -6.09
CA GLY A 242 16.75 -11.74 -6.37
C GLY A 242 15.65 -10.72 -6.05
N ASP A 243 15.67 -9.59 -6.74
CA ASP A 243 14.85 -8.42 -6.40
C ASP A 243 13.52 -8.36 -7.18
N GLU A 244 12.43 -8.63 -6.47
CA GLU A 244 11.05 -8.60 -6.98
C GLU A 244 10.63 -7.24 -7.56
N PHE A 245 11.30 -6.13 -7.21
CA PHE A 245 11.02 -4.84 -7.82
C PHE A 245 11.31 -4.81 -9.33
N ASN A 246 12.12 -5.74 -9.84
CA ASN A 246 12.27 -5.90 -11.29
C ASN A 246 10.98 -6.39 -11.96
N VAL A 247 10.13 -7.15 -11.27
CA VAL A 247 8.80 -7.53 -11.76
C VAL A 247 7.93 -6.29 -11.90
N TYR A 248 7.93 -5.42 -10.89
CA TYR A 248 7.25 -4.13 -10.96
C TYR A 248 7.72 -3.29 -12.16
N ARG A 249 9.05 -3.16 -12.34
CA ARG A 249 9.64 -2.41 -13.47
C ARG A 249 9.26 -3.00 -14.84
N ALA A 250 9.23 -4.33 -14.96
CA ALA A 250 8.81 -5.01 -16.18
C ALA A 250 7.33 -4.77 -16.48
N LEU A 251 6.45 -4.96 -15.49
CA LEU A 251 5.01 -4.74 -15.61
C LEU A 251 4.67 -3.29 -15.94
N ARG A 252 5.35 -2.32 -15.31
CA ARG A 252 5.23 -0.89 -15.60
C ARG A 252 5.52 -0.57 -17.07
N ASN A 253 6.44 -1.28 -17.71
CA ASN A 253 6.78 -1.08 -19.11
C ASN A 253 5.75 -1.75 -20.04
N ILE A 254 5.38 -2.99 -19.73
CA ILE A 254 4.48 -3.80 -20.57
C ILE A 254 3.04 -3.29 -20.53
N ASN A 255 2.56 -2.88 -19.35
CA ASN A 255 1.18 -2.45 -19.12
C ASN A 255 1.13 -1.21 -18.21
N PRO A 256 1.36 -0.01 -18.76
CA PRO A 256 1.27 1.23 -18.00
C PRO A 256 -0.19 1.48 -17.57
N SER A 257 -0.51 1.08 -16.34
CA SER A 257 -1.85 1.20 -15.73
C SER A 257 -2.03 2.56 -15.04
N PRO A 258 -3.27 3.10 -14.97
CA PRO A 258 -3.60 4.23 -14.10
C PRO A 258 -3.31 3.95 -12.61
N TYR A 259 -3.16 2.68 -12.22
CA TYR A 259 -2.80 2.27 -10.86
C TYR A 259 -1.67 1.24 -10.91
N LEU A 260 -0.45 1.70 -10.68
CA LEU A 260 0.73 0.87 -10.42
C LEU A 260 1.14 1.05 -8.98
N PHE A 261 1.50 -0.05 -8.31
CA PHE A 261 1.96 0.01 -6.94
C PHE A 261 2.99 -1.07 -6.63
N PHE A 262 3.85 -0.77 -5.66
CA PHE A 262 4.77 -1.70 -5.04
C PHE A 262 4.81 -1.39 -3.54
N PHE A 263 4.52 -2.39 -2.72
CA PHE A 263 4.51 -2.31 -1.26
C PHE A 263 5.58 -3.23 -0.71
N ASP A 264 6.68 -2.66 -0.21
CA ASP A 264 7.80 -3.40 0.39
C ASP A 264 7.68 -3.39 1.91
N TYR A 265 6.96 -4.38 2.42
CA TYR A 265 6.77 -4.56 3.86
C TYR A 265 7.61 -5.69 4.46
N GLY A 266 8.52 -6.30 3.69
CA GLY A 266 9.48 -7.32 4.14
C GLY A 266 8.91 -8.68 4.59
N ASP A 267 7.70 -8.75 5.14
CA ASP A 267 7.18 -9.92 5.87
C ASP A 267 6.52 -10.98 4.99
N TYR A 268 6.25 -10.67 3.72
CA TYR A 268 5.62 -11.58 2.78
C TYR A 268 6.10 -11.30 1.34
N LYS A 269 6.41 -12.38 0.61
CA LYS A 269 6.88 -12.39 -0.77
C LYS A 269 6.18 -13.50 -1.56
#